data_AF-A0A7S3HPD8-F1
#
_entry.id   AF-A0A7S3HPD8-F1
#
_cell.length_a   1.000
_cell.length_b   1.000
_cell.length_c   1.000
_cell.angle_alpha   90.00
_cell.angle_beta   90.00
_cell.angle_gamma   90.00
#
_symmetry.space_group_name_H-M   'P 1'
#
loop_
_entity.id
_entity.type
_entity.pdbx_description
1 polymer ?
#
loop_
_entity_poly.entity_id
_entity_poly.type
_entity_poly.pdbx_seq_one_letter_code
_entity_poly.pdbx_strand_id
1 'polypeptide(L)'
;NKTANMSTVPESVQNAVLVKSAFNSNDNTAVKGYDFSNGADLDSLAASMLTTGFQATNVGLAINEINRMLAWRLSDRPIKETDSDEFKTPEYRSNAKCTIFLSYTSNLISSGLRETIRFLVKNKLVDAIVTTAGGVEEDFIKCLAPTYMGDFKLNGAELRRKGVNRCGNLIVPNENYCLFEDWVNPILNTMTDEQVANGTRWTPSTVIDRLGKEINNKESVYYWA
;
A
#
# COMPACT_ATOMS: atom_id res chain seq x y z
N ASN A 1 -62.94 -24.66 -26.86
CA ASN A 1 -61.74 -24.76 -27.73
C ASN A 1 -61.06 -23.41 -27.87
N LYS A 2 -60.21 -23.02 -26.91
CA LYS A 2 -59.22 -21.94 -27.08
C LYS A 2 -57.88 -22.61 -27.36
N THR A 3 -57.62 -22.89 -28.63
CA THR A 3 -56.28 -23.24 -29.10
C THR A 3 -55.43 -21.97 -29.00
N ALA A 4 -54.57 -21.91 -27.99
CA ALA A 4 -53.57 -20.86 -27.87
C ALA A 4 -52.64 -20.96 -29.09
N ASN A 5 -52.72 -19.99 -29.99
CA ASN A 5 -51.68 -19.76 -30.98
C ASN A 5 -50.41 -19.40 -30.20
N MET A 6 -49.48 -20.34 -30.08
CA MET A 6 -48.11 -20.03 -29.69
C MET A 6 -47.58 -19.08 -30.76
N SER A 7 -47.50 -17.79 -30.41
CA SER A 7 -46.84 -16.78 -31.25
C SER A 7 -45.43 -17.27 -31.52
N THR A 8 -45.14 -17.58 -32.78
CA THR A 8 -43.79 -17.88 -33.24
C THR A 8 -42.93 -16.66 -32.95
N VAL A 9 -41.83 -16.87 -32.23
CA VAL A 9 -40.87 -15.80 -31.91
C VAL A 9 -40.37 -15.22 -33.23
N PRO A 10 -40.37 -13.88 -33.40
CA PRO A 10 -39.89 -13.27 -34.63
C PRO A 10 -38.47 -13.70 -34.97
N GLU A 11 -38.22 -14.03 -36.24
CA GLU A 11 -36.92 -14.51 -36.72
C GLU A 11 -35.79 -13.53 -36.41
N SER A 12 -36.06 -12.23 -36.45
CA SER A 12 -35.11 -11.18 -36.06
C SER A 12 -34.68 -11.28 -34.59
N VAL A 13 -35.58 -11.67 -33.69
CA VAL A 13 -35.29 -11.87 -32.26
C VAL A 13 -34.50 -13.17 -32.06
N GLN A 14 -34.86 -14.24 -32.78
CA GLN A 14 -34.11 -15.50 -32.72
C GLN A 14 -32.68 -15.31 -33.22
N ASN A 15 -32.49 -14.64 -34.35
CA ASN A 15 -31.18 -14.39 -34.94
C ASN A 15 -30.33 -13.45 -34.07
N ALA A 16 -30.93 -12.51 -33.33
CA ALA A 16 -30.21 -11.64 -32.42
C ALA A 16 -29.75 -12.34 -31.13
N VAL A 17 -30.55 -13.28 -30.60
CA VAL A 17 -30.28 -13.94 -29.30
C VAL A 17 -29.48 -15.23 -29.45
N LEU A 18 -29.68 -15.99 -30.54
CA LEU A 18 -29.06 -17.30 -30.77
C LEU A 18 -27.83 -17.24 -31.67
N VAL A 19 -27.15 -16.09 -31.70
CA VAL A 19 -25.89 -15.92 -32.43
C VAL A 19 -24.88 -16.95 -31.92
N LYS A 20 -24.30 -17.73 -32.84
CA LYS A 20 -23.21 -18.65 -32.49
C LYS A 20 -21.98 -17.85 -32.10
N SER A 21 -21.46 -18.10 -30.90
CA SER A 21 -20.24 -17.46 -30.41
C SER A 21 -19.02 -17.89 -31.23
N ALA A 22 -18.26 -16.92 -31.74
CA ALA A 22 -16.92 -17.14 -32.28
C ALA A 22 -15.86 -17.16 -31.15
N PHE A 23 -16.17 -17.79 -30.01
CA PHE A 23 -15.32 -17.81 -28.82
C PHE A 23 -14.45 -19.06 -28.79
N ASN A 24 -13.13 -18.88 -28.65
CA ASN A 24 -12.19 -19.97 -28.42
C ASN A 24 -11.90 -20.12 -26.93
N SER A 25 -12.30 -21.24 -26.34
CA SER A 25 -12.10 -21.50 -24.90
C SER A 25 -10.64 -21.76 -24.52
N ASN A 26 -9.79 -22.16 -25.45
CA ASN A 26 -8.39 -22.51 -25.14
C ASN A 26 -7.50 -21.27 -24.90
N ASP A 27 -7.91 -20.11 -25.40
CA ASP A 27 -7.14 -18.86 -25.25
C ASP A 27 -7.53 -18.09 -23.98
N ASN A 28 -8.49 -18.61 -23.20
CA ASN A 28 -9.11 -17.90 -22.10
C ASN A 28 -9.12 -18.74 -20.82
N THR A 29 -8.88 -18.10 -19.68
CA THR A 29 -8.99 -18.77 -18.38
C THR A 29 -10.44 -18.77 -17.94
N ALA A 30 -10.99 -19.94 -17.62
CA ALA A 30 -12.34 -20.05 -17.09
C ALA A 30 -12.43 -19.46 -15.68
N VAL A 31 -13.55 -18.78 -15.40
CA VAL A 31 -13.85 -18.27 -14.06
C VAL A 31 -14.06 -19.43 -13.11
N LYS A 32 -13.31 -19.46 -12.01
CA LYS A 32 -13.40 -20.45 -10.95
C LYS A 32 -12.91 -19.85 -9.64
N GLY A 33 -13.78 -19.82 -8.63
CA GLY A 33 -13.42 -19.44 -7.27
C GLY A 33 -12.78 -20.59 -6.48
N TYR A 34 -12.29 -20.29 -5.28
CA TYR A 34 -11.83 -21.30 -4.34
C TYR A 34 -12.99 -22.18 -3.84
N ASP A 35 -12.74 -23.49 -3.79
CA ASP A 35 -13.70 -24.48 -3.30
C ASP A 35 -13.34 -24.86 -1.85
N PHE A 36 -14.15 -24.40 -0.91
CA PHE A 36 -13.98 -24.61 0.53
C PHE A 36 -14.20 -26.05 0.99
N SER A 37 -14.67 -26.96 0.12
CA SER A 37 -14.63 -28.39 0.43
C SER A 37 -13.19 -28.91 0.59
N ASN A 38 -12.20 -28.19 0.05
CA ASN A 38 -10.77 -28.46 0.20
C ASN A 38 -10.16 -27.91 1.50
N GLY A 39 -10.98 -27.33 2.39
CA GLY A 39 -10.54 -26.75 3.66
C GLY A 39 -10.47 -25.21 3.64
N ALA A 40 -9.91 -24.65 4.71
CA ALA A 40 -9.75 -23.20 4.90
C ALA A 40 -8.29 -22.79 4.68
N ASP A 41 -7.78 -22.97 3.46
CA ASP A 41 -6.43 -22.56 3.08
C ASP A 41 -6.43 -21.13 2.50
N LEU A 42 -5.81 -20.20 3.21
CA LEU A 42 -5.75 -18.79 2.83
C LEU A 42 -4.85 -18.55 1.62
N ASP A 43 -3.80 -19.36 1.43
CA ASP A 43 -2.88 -19.19 0.30
C ASP A 43 -3.57 -19.60 -1.00
N SER A 44 -4.25 -20.76 -1.00
CA SER A 44 -5.05 -21.17 -2.15
C SER A 44 -6.24 -20.24 -2.40
N LEU A 45 -6.86 -19.68 -1.35
CA LEU A 45 -7.89 -18.66 -1.50
C LEU A 45 -7.35 -17.40 -2.21
N ALA A 46 -6.20 -16.89 -1.77
CA ALA A 46 -5.55 -15.74 -2.39
C ALA A 46 -5.13 -16.04 -3.84
N ALA A 47 -4.58 -17.23 -4.11
CA ALA A 47 -4.23 -17.65 -5.46
C ALA A 47 -5.45 -17.71 -6.40
N SER A 48 -6.61 -18.16 -5.89
CA SER A 48 -7.85 -18.22 -6.67
C SER A 48 -8.40 -16.85 -7.09
N MET A 49 -7.91 -15.75 -6.50
CA MET A 49 -8.36 -14.41 -6.85
C MET A 49 -8.14 -14.08 -8.34
N LEU A 50 -7.08 -14.63 -8.96
CA LEU A 50 -6.82 -14.49 -10.41
C LEU A 50 -7.99 -14.98 -11.27
N THR A 51 -8.66 -16.04 -10.85
CA THR A 51 -9.76 -16.69 -11.59
C THR A 51 -11.14 -16.37 -11.01
N THR A 52 -11.23 -15.51 -10.00
CA THR A 52 -12.49 -15.16 -9.33
C THR A 52 -13.27 -14.06 -10.06
N GLY A 53 -12.59 -13.10 -10.68
CA GLY A 53 -13.21 -12.01 -11.43
C GLY A 53 -13.29 -10.67 -10.66
N PHE A 54 -13.61 -9.60 -11.39
CA PHE A 54 -13.71 -8.22 -10.87
C PHE A 54 -12.45 -7.77 -10.11
N GLN A 55 -12.59 -7.16 -8.93
CA GLN A 55 -11.45 -6.66 -8.16
C GLN A 55 -10.58 -7.77 -7.57
N ALA A 56 -11.11 -8.99 -7.40
CA ALA A 56 -10.29 -10.12 -6.96
C ALA A 56 -9.18 -10.38 -7.99
N THR A 57 -9.50 -10.39 -9.29
CA THR A 57 -8.49 -10.56 -10.34
C THR A 57 -7.43 -9.47 -10.28
N ASN A 58 -7.82 -8.21 -10.03
CA ASN A 58 -6.85 -7.11 -9.88
C ASN A 58 -5.91 -7.31 -8.68
N VAL A 59 -6.41 -7.85 -7.55
CA VAL A 59 -5.55 -8.20 -6.39
C VAL A 59 -4.58 -9.31 -6.75
N GLY A 60 -5.04 -10.38 -7.41
CA GLY A 60 -4.17 -11.46 -7.87
C GLY A 60 -3.08 -10.99 -8.85
N LEU A 61 -3.44 -10.11 -9.79
CA LEU A 61 -2.47 -9.50 -10.71
C LEU A 61 -1.47 -8.61 -9.98
N ALA A 62 -1.91 -7.83 -8.98
CA ALA A 62 -1.03 -7.01 -8.16
C ALA A 62 -0.03 -7.84 -7.35
N ILE A 63 -0.46 -8.99 -6.79
CA ILE A 63 0.44 -9.93 -6.10
C ILE A 63 1.52 -10.44 -7.06
N ASN A 64 1.14 -10.87 -8.26
CA ASN A 64 2.09 -11.33 -9.29
C ASN A 64 3.07 -10.23 -9.67
N GLU A 65 2.59 -9.00 -9.82
CA GLU A 65 3.40 -7.85 -10.19
C GLU A 65 4.41 -7.47 -9.08
N ILE A 66 3.99 -7.47 -7.82
CA ILE A 66 4.90 -7.24 -6.68
C ILE A 66 5.97 -8.34 -6.60
N ASN A 67 5.58 -9.61 -6.76
CA ASN A 67 6.53 -10.72 -6.81
C ASN A 67 7.52 -10.57 -7.98
N ARG A 68 7.06 -10.09 -9.13
CA ARG A 68 7.91 -9.78 -10.28
C ARG A 68 8.91 -8.68 -9.94
N MET A 69 8.50 -7.59 -9.28
CA MET A 69 9.41 -6.52 -8.85
C MET A 69 10.50 -7.04 -7.90
N LEU A 70 10.15 -7.88 -6.93
CA LEU A 70 11.09 -8.45 -5.95
C LEU A 70 12.08 -9.43 -6.61
N ALA A 71 11.61 -10.23 -7.57
CA ALA A 71 12.43 -11.20 -8.29
C ALA A 71 13.31 -10.56 -9.37
N TRP A 72 12.87 -9.43 -9.95
CA TRP A 72 13.51 -8.83 -11.12
C TRP A 72 14.99 -8.51 -10.91
N ARG A 73 15.79 -8.79 -11.93
CA ARG A 73 17.18 -8.38 -12.05
C ARG A 73 17.42 -7.68 -13.38
N LEU A 74 18.43 -6.83 -13.43
CA LEU A 74 18.83 -6.15 -14.67
C LEU A 74 19.20 -7.15 -15.79
N SER A 75 19.69 -8.34 -15.43
CA SER A 75 19.93 -9.45 -16.37
C SER A 75 18.69 -9.93 -17.12
N ASP A 76 17.49 -9.70 -16.60
CA ASP A 76 16.23 -10.21 -17.18
C ASP A 76 15.81 -9.42 -18.43
N ARG A 77 16.37 -8.22 -18.64
CA ARG A 77 16.16 -7.44 -19.86
C ARG A 77 17.38 -7.55 -20.79
N PRO A 78 17.22 -7.41 -22.11
CA PRO A 78 18.37 -7.30 -23.00
C PRO A 78 19.22 -6.05 -22.70
N ILE A 79 20.50 -6.14 -23.03
CA ILE A 79 21.43 -5.00 -23.01
C ILE A 79 20.98 -4.01 -24.08
N LYS A 80 20.96 -2.72 -23.73
CA LYS A 80 20.71 -1.62 -24.65
C LYS A 80 22.03 -0.93 -24.99
N GLU A 81 22.15 -0.38 -26.19
CA GLU A 81 23.33 0.41 -26.59
C GLU A 81 23.55 1.62 -25.68
N THR A 82 22.46 2.20 -25.17
CA THR A 82 22.46 3.34 -24.25
C THR A 82 22.79 2.97 -22.80
N ASP A 83 22.97 1.68 -22.47
CA ASP A 83 23.39 1.28 -21.13
C ASP A 83 24.84 1.75 -20.88
N SER A 84 25.14 2.20 -19.65
CA SER A 84 26.51 2.49 -19.23
C SER A 84 27.36 1.22 -19.27
N ASP A 85 28.68 1.36 -19.35
CA ASP A 85 29.59 0.20 -19.41
C ASP A 85 29.46 -0.70 -18.17
N GLU A 86 29.22 -0.10 -17.00
CA GLU A 86 28.92 -0.84 -15.76
C GLU A 86 27.66 -1.72 -15.91
N PHE A 87 26.59 -1.19 -16.51
CA PHE A 87 25.31 -1.88 -16.71
C PHE A 87 25.39 -2.98 -17.78
N LYS A 88 26.48 -3.06 -18.54
CA LYS A 88 26.76 -4.13 -19.49
C LYS A 88 27.51 -5.30 -18.86
N THR A 89 28.12 -5.11 -17.69
CA THR A 89 28.89 -6.19 -17.03
C THR A 89 27.97 -7.29 -16.49
N PRO A 90 28.24 -8.59 -16.74
CA PRO A 90 27.38 -9.68 -16.27
C PRO A 90 27.19 -9.71 -14.75
N GLU A 91 28.24 -9.39 -13.99
CA GLU A 91 28.23 -9.39 -12.52
C GLU A 91 27.35 -8.29 -11.94
N TYR A 92 27.41 -7.07 -12.48
CA TYR A 92 26.52 -6.00 -12.04
C TYR A 92 25.06 -6.34 -12.36
N ARG A 93 24.81 -6.85 -13.57
CA ARG A 93 23.46 -7.12 -14.06
C ARG A 93 22.72 -8.20 -13.27
N SER A 94 23.42 -9.23 -12.81
CA SER A 94 22.83 -10.30 -12.00
C SER A 94 22.48 -9.85 -10.58
N ASN A 95 23.18 -8.83 -10.07
CA ASN A 95 22.99 -8.30 -8.72
C ASN A 95 22.10 -7.06 -8.65
N ALA A 96 22.01 -6.28 -9.74
CA ALA A 96 21.18 -5.08 -9.80
C ALA A 96 19.69 -5.43 -9.74
N LYS A 97 19.03 -4.96 -8.67
CA LYS A 97 17.62 -5.20 -8.38
C LYS A 97 16.74 -4.05 -8.88
N CYS A 98 15.43 -4.26 -8.85
CA CYS A 98 14.45 -3.20 -9.07
C CYS A 98 14.49 -2.20 -7.90
N THR A 99 14.51 -0.90 -8.19
CA THR A 99 14.31 0.15 -7.17
C THR A 99 12.81 0.32 -6.92
N ILE A 100 12.36 -0.02 -5.72
CA ILE A 100 10.94 -0.06 -5.36
C ILE A 100 10.60 1.20 -4.55
N PHE A 101 9.74 2.05 -5.14
CA PHE A 101 9.17 3.22 -4.49
C PHE A 101 7.85 2.85 -3.84
N LEU A 102 7.78 2.96 -2.51
CA LEU A 102 6.55 2.79 -1.74
C LEU A 102 5.94 4.16 -1.45
N SER A 103 4.69 4.35 -1.89
CA SER A 103 3.93 5.56 -1.55
C SER A 103 2.65 5.21 -0.81
N TYR A 104 2.34 6.02 0.21
CA TYR A 104 1.13 5.85 1.01
C TYR A 104 0.64 7.19 1.55
N THR A 105 -0.68 7.31 1.71
CA THR A 105 -1.33 8.46 2.35
C THR A 105 -1.27 8.35 3.87
N SER A 106 -1.40 9.49 4.57
CA SER A 106 -1.30 9.56 6.05
C SER A 106 -2.24 8.60 6.78
N ASN A 107 -3.48 8.44 6.30
CA ASN A 107 -4.48 7.58 6.93
C ASN A 107 -4.05 6.09 7.00
N LEU A 108 -3.13 5.64 6.14
CA LEU A 108 -2.60 4.28 6.22
C LEU A 108 -1.67 4.11 7.42
N ILE A 109 -0.93 5.16 7.81
CA ILE A 109 -0.16 5.20 9.06
C ILE A 109 -1.07 5.37 10.27
N SER A 110 -2.18 6.12 10.16
CA SER A 110 -3.21 6.16 11.21
C SER A 110 -3.77 4.77 11.51
N SER A 111 -3.93 3.94 10.47
CA SER A 111 -4.44 2.57 10.57
C SER A 111 -3.40 1.56 11.09
N GLY A 112 -3.79 0.29 11.20
CA GLY A 112 -2.87 -0.82 11.49
C GLY A 112 -2.00 -1.27 10.31
N LEU A 113 -2.13 -0.63 9.13
CA LEU A 113 -1.21 -0.88 8.01
C LEU A 113 0.19 -0.29 8.27
N ARG A 114 0.33 0.60 9.27
CA ARG A 114 1.63 1.05 9.77
C ARG A 114 2.57 -0.11 10.06
N GLU A 115 2.09 -1.14 10.74
CA GLU A 115 2.91 -2.30 11.12
C GLU A 115 3.35 -3.11 9.89
N THR A 116 2.51 -3.19 8.85
CA THR A 116 2.84 -3.78 7.55
C THR A 116 3.91 -2.95 6.83
N ILE A 117 3.76 -1.63 6.77
CA ILE A 117 4.75 -0.73 6.16
C ILE A 117 6.08 -0.84 6.90
N ARG A 118 6.07 -0.81 8.23
CA ARG A 118 7.26 -1.00 9.07
C ARG A 118 7.94 -2.34 8.76
N PHE A 119 7.18 -3.42 8.55
CA PHE A 119 7.75 -4.71 8.16
C PHE A 119 8.49 -4.63 6.81
N LEU A 120 7.91 -3.97 5.80
CA LEU A 120 8.54 -3.81 4.49
C LEU A 120 9.85 -3.03 4.59
N VAL A 121 9.84 -1.92 5.32
CA VAL A 121 11.02 -1.05 5.51
C VAL A 121 12.11 -1.76 6.31
N LYS A 122 11.76 -2.34 7.46
CA LYS A 122 12.69 -3.10 8.32
C LYS A 122 13.43 -4.20 7.56
N ASN A 123 12.75 -4.91 6.66
CA ASN A 123 13.32 -6.01 5.90
C ASN A 123 13.93 -5.57 4.56
N LYS A 124 14.05 -4.26 4.31
CA LYS A 124 14.64 -3.70 3.08
C LYS A 124 13.97 -4.24 1.81
N LEU A 125 12.63 -4.34 1.85
CA LEU A 125 11.81 -4.74 0.70
C LEU A 125 11.41 -3.56 -0.19
N VAL A 126 11.75 -2.34 0.22
CA VAL A 126 11.51 -1.09 -0.50
C VAL A 126 12.75 -0.20 -0.37
N ASP A 127 12.99 0.65 -1.38
CA ASP A 127 14.20 1.47 -1.48
C ASP A 127 13.93 2.96 -1.25
N ALA A 128 12.70 3.42 -1.50
CA ALA A 128 12.31 4.81 -1.31
C ALA A 128 10.87 4.92 -0.81
N ILE A 129 10.62 5.90 0.05
CA ILE A 129 9.30 6.17 0.63
C ILE A 129 8.86 7.58 0.23
N VAL A 130 7.60 7.70 -0.18
CA VAL A 130 6.93 8.99 -0.38
C VAL A 130 5.62 9.01 0.38
N THR A 131 5.46 9.95 1.31
CA THR A 131 4.21 10.14 2.05
C THR A 131 3.99 11.61 2.38
N THR A 132 2.82 11.92 2.95
CA THR A 132 2.45 13.25 3.41
C THR A 132 2.89 13.47 4.86
N ALA A 133 2.85 14.72 5.35
CA ALA A 133 3.23 15.06 6.73
C ALA A 133 2.53 14.18 7.79
N GLY A 134 1.23 13.94 7.62
CA GLY A 134 0.47 13.04 8.51
C GLY A 134 1.00 11.60 8.55
N GLY A 135 1.57 11.10 7.44
CA GLY A 135 2.23 9.78 7.42
C GLY A 135 3.50 9.74 8.24
N VAL A 136 4.19 10.89 8.36
CA VAL A 136 5.40 11.05 9.17
C VAL A 136 5.06 11.19 10.65
N GLU A 137 4.27 12.22 10.99
CA GLU A 137 4.02 12.59 12.39
C GLU A 137 3.25 11.50 13.14
N GLU A 138 2.28 10.83 12.51
CA GLU A 138 1.47 9.81 13.19
C GLU A 138 2.27 8.54 13.51
N ASP A 139 3.34 8.25 12.78
CA ASP A 139 4.26 7.15 13.12
C ASP A 139 5.02 7.43 14.41
N PHE A 140 5.52 8.65 14.58
CA PHE A 140 6.21 9.08 15.80
C PHE A 140 5.24 9.22 16.98
N ILE A 141 4.06 9.83 16.76
CA ILE A 141 3.03 9.96 17.78
C ILE A 141 2.63 8.59 18.33
N LYS A 142 2.50 7.56 17.48
CA LYS A 142 2.18 6.19 17.91
C LYS A 142 3.25 5.52 18.76
N CYS A 143 4.49 6.01 18.76
CA CYS A 143 5.52 5.58 19.71
C CYS A 143 5.39 6.24 21.09
N LEU A 144 4.62 7.33 21.20
CA LEU A 144 4.39 8.08 22.43
C LEU A 144 3.05 7.70 23.09
N ALA A 145 1.99 7.59 22.28
CA ALA A 145 0.65 7.23 22.74
C ALA A 145 -0.17 6.55 21.63
N PRO A 146 -1.08 5.62 21.98
CA PRO A 146 -1.83 4.84 21.00
C PRO A 146 -2.95 5.64 20.31
N THR A 147 -3.35 5.16 19.15
CA THR A 147 -4.59 5.50 18.44
C THR A 147 -5.64 4.43 18.72
N TYR A 148 -6.91 4.82 18.85
CA TYR A 148 -8.00 3.93 19.25
C TYR A 148 -9.03 3.73 18.14
N MET A 149 -9.78 2.63 18.22
CA MET A 149 -10.94 2.40 17.37
C MET A 149 -12.12 3.29 17.81
N GLY A 150 -12.87 3.78 16.83
CA GLY A 150 -14.10 4.54 17.00
C GLY A 150 -15.08 4.27 15.86
N ASP A 151 -15.88 5.27 15.49
CA ASP A 151 -16.91 5.17 14.46
C ASP A 151 -16.97 6.44 13.60
N PHE A 152 -17.23 6.28 12.30
CA PHE A 152 -17.40 7.39 11.36
C PHE A 152 -18.51 8.37 11.76
N LYS A 153 -19.54 7.87 12.46
CA LYS A 153 -20.75 8.61 12.85
C LYS A 153 -20.59 9.41 14.13
N LEU A 154 -19.44 9.34 14.81
CA LEU A 154 -19.21 10.10 16.04
C LEU A 154 -19.34 11.62 15.80
N ASN A 155 -20.13 12.27 16.66
CA ASN A 155 -20.46 13.69 16.54
C ASN A 155 -19.22 14.58 16.73
N GLY A 156 -18.87 15.36 15.71
CA GLY A 156 -17.67 16.20 15.74
C GLY A 156 -17.68 17.29 16.82
N ALA A 157 -18.84 17.86 17.14
CA ALA A 157 -18.94 18.90 18.18
C ALA A 157 -18.70 18.30 19.57
N GLU A 158 -19.18 17.08 19.83
CA GLU A 158 -18.91 16.38 21.08
C GLU A 158 -17.45 15.96 21.20
N LEU A 159 -16.89 15.39 20.14
CA LEU A 159 -15.47 15.02 20.09
C LEU A 159 -14.56 16.22 20.36
N ARG A 160 -14.84 17.37 19.73
CA ARG A 160 -14.09 18.60 19.94
C ARG A 160 -14.18 19.08 21.39
N ARG A 161 -15.36 19.06 22.01
CA ARG A 161 -15.53 19.41 23.43
C ARG A 161 -14.75 18.50 24.37
N LYS A 162 -14.53 17.25 23.97
CA LYS A 162 -13.75 16.25 24.73
C LYS A 162 -12.25 16.28 24.41
N GLY A 163 -11.78 17.13 23.50
CA GLY A 163 -10.37 17.16 23.10
C GLY A 163 -9.95 15.90 22.35
N VAL A 164 -10.84 15.36 21.51
CA VAL A 164 -10.61 14.11 20.77
C VAL A 164 -10.68 14.39 19.26
N ASN A 165 -9.67 13.95 18.53
CA ASN A 165 -9.62 14.05 17.06
C ASN A 165 -10.09 12.74 16.42
N ARG A 166 -10.74 12.84 15.26
CA ARG A 166 -11.26 11.69 14.50
C ARG A 166 -10.61 11.59 13.12
N CYS A 167 -10.06 10.42 12.81
CA CYS A 167 -9.55 10.05 11.49
C CYS A 167 -10.38 8.86 10.97
N GLY A 168 -11.45 9.13 10.21
CA GLY A 168 -12.39 8.07 9.79
C GLY A 168 -13.12 7.43 10.97
N ASN A 169 -12.89 6.13 11.20
CA ASN A 169 -13.33 5.37 12.38
C ASN A 169 -12.21 5.19 13.42
N LEU A 170 -11.18 6.04 13.40
CA LEU A 170 -10.10 6.06 14.37
C LEU A 170 -10.16 7.32 15.22
N ILE A 171 -9.65 7.21 16.44
CA ILE A 171 -9.70 8.25 17.46
C ILE A 171 -8.30 8.50 18.02
N VAL A 172 -7.91 9.77 18.02
CA VAL A 172 -6.61 10.26 18.52
C VAL A 172 -6.87 11.32 19.60
N PRO A 173 -6.63 11.03 20.88
CA PRO A 173 -6.71 12.03 21.94
C PRO A 173 -5.78 13.22 21.67
N ASN A 174 -6.19 14.45 22.01
CA ASN A 174 -5.32 15.63 21.87
C ASN A 174 -4.01 15.50 22.65
N GLU A 175 -4.03 14.80 23.78
CA GLU A 175 -2.84 14.54 24.61
C GLU A 175 -1.69 13.91 23.81
N ASN A 176 -1.99 13.08 22.81
CA ASN A 176 -0.99 12.51 21.90
C ASN A 176 -0.18 13.61 21.18
N TYR A 177 -0.83 14.72 20.79
CA TYR A 177 -0.17 15.85 20.13
C TYR A 177 0.61 16.72 21.11
N CYS A 178 0.15 16.83 22.37
CA CYS A 178 0.93 17.49 23.43
C CYS A 178 2.22 16.73 23.72
N LEU A 179 2.15 15.40 23.82
CA LEU A 179 3.34 14.55 23.97
C LEU A 179 4.30 14.69 22.79
N PHE A 180 3.76 14.78 21.57
CA PHE A 180 4.57 15.00 20.38
C PHE A 180 5.24 16.36 20.37
N GLU A 181 4.54 17.42 20.78
CA GLU A 181 5.10 18.76 20.92
C GLU A 181 6.27 18.79 21.93
N ASP A 182 6.06 18.19 23.11
CA ASP A 182 7.09 18.07 24.15
C ASP A 182 8.32 17.29 23.66
N TRP A 183 8.11 16.25 22.84
CA TRP A 183 9.20 15.44 22.26
C TRP A 183 9.94 16.15 21.12
N VAL A 184 9.22 16.79 20.20
CA VAL A 184 9.81 17.31 18.95
C VAL A 184 10.51 18.66 19.16
N ASN A 185 10.00 19.52 20.05
CA ASN A 185 10.51 20.88 20.23
C ASN A 185 12.00 20.93 20.63
N PRO A 186 12.50 20.14 21.60
CA PRO A 186 13.93 20.11 21.93
C PRO A 186 14.82 19.68 20.74
N ILE A 187 14.32 18.78 19.90
CA ILE A 187 15.03 18.31 18.70
C ILE A 187 15.10 19.45 17.68
N LEU A 188 13.99 20.16 17.44
CA LEU A 188 13.94 21.30 16.53
C LEU A 188 14.83 22.46 16.98
N ASN A 189 14.93 22.71 18.28
CA ASN A 189 15.88 23.68 18.83
C ASN A 189 17.33 23.28 18.49
N THR A 190 17.70 22.01 18.74
CA THR A 190 19.02 21.49 18.41
C THR A 190 19.32 21.58 16.91
N MET A 191 18.36 21.24 16.06
CA MET A 191 18.49 21.35 14.60
C MET A 191 18.65 22.80 14.13
N THR A 192 18.03 23.75 14.83
CA THR A 192 18.18 25.19 14.57
C THR A 192 19.58 25.66 14.93
N ASP A 193 20.11 25.23 16.08
CA ASP A 193 21.48 25.54 16.49
C ASP A 193 22.50 24.98 15.49
N GLU A 194 22.31 23.73 15.03
CA GLU A 194 23.14 23.12 13.98
C GLU A 194 23.08 23.88 12.65
N GLN A 195 21.89 24.37 12.27
CA GLN A 195 21.73 25.19 11.06
C GLN A 195 22.49 26.52 11.17
N VAL A 196 22.41 27.19 12.32
CA VAL A 196 23.09 28.48 12.54
C VAL A 196 24.59 28.32 12.69
N ALA A 197 25.06 27.34 13.46
CA ALA A 197 26.47 27.14 13.75
C ALA A 197 27.25 26.52 12.57
N ASN A 198 26.65 25.53 11.90
CA ASN A 198 27.36 24.72 10.89
C ASN A 198 26.90 25.00 9.46
N GLY A 199 25.85 25.81 9.27
CA GLY A 199 25.25 26.05 7.94
C GLY A 199 24.49 24.85 7.39
N THR A 200 24.06 23.91 8.25
CA THR A 200 23.27 22.73 7.87
C THR A 200 22.01 23.15 7.11
N ARG A 201 21.74 22.51 5.96
CA ARG A 201 20.55 22.76 5.14
C ARG A 201 19.56 21.62 5.29
N TRP A 202 18.57 21.81 6.16
CA TRP A 202 17.51 20.83 6.37
C TRP A 202 16.58 20.72 5.16
N THR A 203 16.24 19.49 4.83
CA THR A 203 15.27 19.09 3.81
C THR A 203 14.27 18.12 4.44
N PRO A 204 13.06 17.93 3.90
CA PRO A 204 12.09 17.00 4.48
C PRO A 204 12.68 15.61 4.78
N SER A 205 13.47 15.04 3.86
CA SER A 205 14.09 13.73 4.07
C SER A 205 15.14 13.71 5.19
N THR A 206 15.97 14.75 5.31
CA THR A 206 17.00 14.82 6.36
C THR A 206 16.40 15.12 7.73
N VAL A 207 15.29 15.87 7.78
CA VAL A 207 14.49 16.03 9.02
C VAL A 207 13.89 14.69 9.44
N ILE A 208 13.27 13.95 8.53
CA ILE A 208 12.66 12.65 8.84
C ILE A 208 13.72 11.64 9.31
N ASP A 209 14.87 11.57 8.64
CA ASP A 209 16.00 10.74 9.06
C ASP A 209 16.50 11.11 10.48
N ARG A 210 16.60 12.40 10.79
CA ARG A 210 16.94 12.86 12.15
C ARG A 210 15.89 12.40 13.16
N LEU A 211 14.61 12.63 12.90
CA LEU A 211 13.53 12.24 13.81
C LEU A 211 13.42 10.72 13.99
N GLY A 212 13.68 9.95 12.94
CA GLY A 212 13.78 8.49 12.98
C GLY A 212 14.87 7.98 13.93
N LYS A 213 16.02 8.67 13.97
CA LYS A 213 17.09 8.38 14.93
C LYS A 213 16.71 8.76 16.35
N GLU A 214 16.09 9.93 16.53
CA GLU A 214 15.72 10.47 17.86
C GLU A 214 14.58 9.69 18.53
N ILE A 215 13.60 9.17 17.77
CA ILE A 215 12.52 8.38 18.36
C ILE A 215 13.04 7.06 18.94
N ASN A 216 14.12 6.53 18.37
CA ASN A 216 14.85 5.34 18.82
C ASN A 216 13.94 4.16 19.25
N ASN A 217 12.86 3.94 18.50
CA ASN A 217 11.85 2.95 18.82
C ASN A 217 11.65 2.01 17.63
N LYS A 218 11.87 0.71 17.84
CA LYS A 218 11.76 -0.35 16.81
C LYS A 218 10.33 -0.54 16.27
N GLU A 219 9.34 0.10 16.87
CA GLU A 219 7.96 0.15 16.39
C GLU A 219 7.72 1.24 15.33
N SER A 220 8.60 2.24 15.22
CA SER A 220 8.52 3.30 14.21
C SER A 220 8.94 2.79 12.83
N VAL A 221 8.22 3.21 11.78
CA VAL A 221 8.62 3.04 10.38
C VAL A 221 9.94 3.79 10.12
N TYR A 222 10.04 5.04 10.54
CA TYR A 222 11.18 5.91 10.23
C TYR A 222 12.42 5.64 11.06
N TYR A 223 12.31 4.88 12.16
CA TYR A 223 13.48 4.30 12.81
C TYR A 223 14.21 3.29 11.90
N TRP A 224 13.48 2.59 11.03
CA TRP A 224 14.04 1.57 10.13
C TRP A 224 14.38 2.08 8.73
N ALA A 225 13.87 3.25 8.35
CA ALA A 225 14.08 3.86 7.03
C ALA A 225 15.49 4.47 6.94
#